data_AF-A0A1Y5JRE5-F1
#
_entry.id   AF-A0A1Y5JRE5-F1
#
_cell.length_a   1.000
_cell.length_b   1.000
_cell.length_c   1.000
_cell.angle_alpha   90.00
_cell.angle_beta   90.00
_cell.angle_gamma   90.00
#
_symmetry.space_group_name_H-M   'P 1'
#
loop_
_entity.id
_entity.type
_entity.pdbx_description
1 polymer ?
#
loop_
_entity_poly.entity_id
_entity_poly.type
_entity_poly.pdbx_seq_one_letter_code
_entity_poly.pdbx_strand_id
1 'polypeptide(L)'
;MEVRKHPDGSLIQYLHENMVMRFEHTDKGYWQSLLNTDDGETAAPMAFPSFQLAIAGIPHGALSSMVSGLTNLPAEMKLESMKQVDAQRMLFTYFHDKLQLSVEVEMHFIPDAAVIRQSTTVRNHSNRLIVLTHLSSTSIQGIATDGCRPWYDKNKIRV
;
A
#
# COMPACT_ATOMS: atom_id res chain seq x y z
N MET A 1 -9.85 11.95 10.71
CA MET A 1 -8.53 11.59 10.16
C MET A 1 -7.58 12.76 10.35
N GLU A 2 -6.46 12.54 11.04
CA GLU A 2 -5.36 13.50 11.16
C GLU A 2 -4.22 13.07 10.21
N VAL A 3 -3.55 14.03 9.58
CA VAL A 3 -2.41 13.77 8.70
C VAL A 3 -1.16 14.39 9.30
N ARG A 4 -0.15 13.58 9.59
CA ARG A 4 1.18 14.03 10.02
C ARG A 4 2.17 13.85 8.87
N LYS A 5 2.94 14.89 8.57
CA LYS A 5 4.02 14.83 7.58
C LYS A 5 5.33 15.05 8.30
N HIS A 6 6.34 14.25 8.00
CA HIS A 6 7.66 14.51 8.52
C HIS A 6 8.25 15.77 7.85
N PRO A 7 9.04 16.59 8.55
CA PRO A 7 9.51 17.88 8.03
C PRO A 7 10.29 17.79 6.70
N ASP A 8 11.00 16.70 6.47
CA ASP A 8 11.77 16.43 5.26
C ASP A 8 10.95 15.77 4.13
N GLY A 9 9.65 15.50 4.36
CA GLY A 9 8.78 14.81 3.41
C GLY A 9 9.10 13.32 3.20
N SER A 10 9.98 12.72 4.01
CA SER A 10 10.34 11.31 3.90
C SER A 10 9.19 10.35 4.20
N LEU A 11 8.22 10.77 5.01
CA LEU A 11 7.06 9.98 5.36
C LEU A 11 5.82 10.84 5.62
N ILE A 12 4.67 10.21 5.41
CA ILE A 12 3.34 10.72 5.76
C ILE A 12 2.63 9.65 6.60
N GLN A 13 1.97 10.08 7.67
CA GLN A 13 1.15 9.24 8.52
C GLN A 13 -0.29 9.74 8.51
N TYR A 14 -1.21 8.79 8.38
CA TYR A 14 -2.63 8.98 8.57
C TYR A 14 -3.03 8.33 9.88
N LEU A 15 -3.55 9.16 10.78
CA LEU A 15 -4.08 8.74 12.06
C LEU A 15 -5.60 8.74 11.97
N HIS A 16 -6.20 7.61 12.30
CA HIS A 16 -7.65 7.45 12.26
C HIS A 16 -8.09 6.51 13.37
N GLU A 17 -8.83 7.07 14.32
CA GLU A 17 -9.15 6.40 15.57
C GLU A 17 -7.86 5.83 16.19
N ASN A 18 -7.85 4.53 16.52
CA ASN A 18 -6.69 3.82 17.05
C ASN A 18 -5.84 3.16 15.96
N MET A 19 -5.89 3.65 14.71
CA MET A 19 -5.07 3.13 13.60
C MET A 19 -4.05 4.16 13.14
N VAL A 20 -2.86 3.65 12.85
CA VAL A 20 -1.74 4.39 12.27
C VAL A 20 -1.41 3.75 10.93
N MET A 21 -1.59 4.50 9.86
CA MET A 21 -1.15 4.11 8.51
C MET A 21 0.02 4.99 8.09
N ARG A 22 1.13 4.38 7.67
CA ARG A 22 2.35 5.10 7.26
C ARG A 22 2.63 4.86 5.79
N PHE A 23 3.00 5.93 5.11
CA PHE A 23 3.53 5.93 3.76
C PHE A 23 4.93 6.53 3.74
N GLU A 24 5.86 5.83 3.13
CA GLU A 24 7.23 6.29 2.92
C GLU A 24 7.41 6.83 1.50
N HIS A 25 8.17 7.91 1.39
CA HIS A 25 8.53 8.48 0.11
C HIS A 25 9.66 7.67 -0.53
N THR A 26 9.41 7.16 -1.72
CA THR A 26 10.35 6.41 -2.54
C THR A 26 10.70 7.18 -3.81
N ASP A 27 11.61 6.65 -4.63
CA ASP A 27 11.88 7.15 -5.99
C ASP A 27 10.63 7.09 -6.90
N LYS A 28 9.60 6.32 -6.51
CA LYS A 28 8.33 6.14 -7.21
C LYS A 28 7.15 6.81 -6.50
N GLY A 29 7.41 7.64 -5.49
CA GLY A 29 6.42 8.36 -4.70
C GLY A 29 6.04 7.64 -3.40
N TYR A 30 4.86 7.92 -2.87
CA TYR A 30 4.44 7.40 -1.56
C TYR A 30 3.92 5.97 -1.62
N TRP A 31 4.57 5.08 -0.87
CA TRP A 31 4.23 3.66 -0.75
C TRP A 31 3.90 3.31 0.70
N GLN A 32 2.90 2.45 0.91
CA GLN A 32 2.50 2.05 2.26
C GLN A 32 3.62 1.22 2.88
N SER A 33 4.06 1.60 4.07
CA SER A 33 4.97 0.80 4.87
C SER A 33 4.26 0.20 6.09
N LEU A 34 3.35 0.92 6.74
CA LEU A 34 2.72 0.46 7.99
C LEU A 34 1.19 0.53 7.96
N LEU A 35 0.57 -0.45 8.62
CA LEU A 35 -0.75 -0.33 9.23
C LEU A 35 -0.71 -1.00 10.61
N ASN A 36 -0.80 -0.22 11.68
CA ASN A 36 -0.75 -0.73 13.06
C ASN A 36 -1.71 0.05 13.99
N THR A 37 -1.79 -0.37 15.26
CA THR A 37 -2.55 0.33 16.31
C THR A 37 -1.69 1.26 17.18
N ASP A 38 -0.37 1.22 17.01
CA ASP A 38 0.58 2.09 17.68
C ASP A 38 1.56 2.74 16.68
N ASP A 39 2.27 3.76 17.16
CA ASP A 39 3.28 4.51 16.41
C ASP A 39 4.73 4.16 16.81
N GLY A 40 4.91 3.02 17.49
CA GLY A 40 6.20 2.58 18.04
C GLY A 40 7.29 2.35 16.99
N GLU A 41 8.54 2.25 17.46
CA GLU A 41 9.69 1.85 16.64
C GLU A 41 9.57 0.37 16.24
N THR A 42 8.90 0.11 15.12
CA THR A 42 8.85 -1.22 14.49
C THR A 42 10.01 -1.40 13.51
N ALA A 43 10.44 -2.63 13.27
CA ALA A 43 11.35 -2.92 12.15
C ALA A 43 10.74 -2.37 10.86
N ALA A 44 11.51 -1.58 10.10
CA ALA A 44 11.02 -0.90 8.91
C ALA A 44 10.53 -1.94 7.88
N PRO A 45 9.21 -2.06 7.66
CA PRO A 45 8.69 -2.97 6.65
C PRO A 45 9.04 -2.46 5.25
N MET A 46 9.15 -3.36 4.29
CA MET A 46 9.38 -2.96 2.90
C MET A 46 8.15 -2.22 2.38
N ALA A 47 8.32 -0.94 2.02
CA ALA A 47 7.24 -0.14 1.48
C ALA A 47 6.81 -0.67 0.11
N PHE A 48 5.49 -0.77 -0.11
CA PHE A 48 4.90 -1.11 -1.41
C PHE A 48 3.58 -0.36 -1.61
N PRO A 49 3.10 -0.17 -2.84
CA PRO A 49 1.74 0.29 -3.07
C PRO A 49 0.73 -0.65 -2.41
N SER A 50 -0.40 -0.12 -1.93
CA SER A 50 -1.38 -0.90 -1.17
C SER A 50 -2.32 -1.75 -2.05
N PHE A 51 -1.79 -2.25 -3.17
CA PHE A 51 -2.48 -3.14 -4.10
C PHE A 51 -1.52 -4.16 -4.72
N GLN A 52 -2.10 -5.26 -5.20
CA GLN A 52 -1.49 -6.25 -6.07
C GLN A 52 -2.29 -6.37 -7.36
N LEU A 53 -1.58 -6.59 -8.45
CA LEU A 53 -2.13 -6.62 -9.81
C LEU A 53 -1.39 -7.67 -10.63
N ALA A 54 -2.10 -8.53 -11.35
CA ALA A 54 -1.50 -9.43 -12.33
C ALA A 54 -2.18 -9.29 -13.69
N ILE A 55 -1.39 -9.41 -14.75
CA ILE A 55 -1.82 -9.30 -16.14
C ILE A 55 -1.36 -10.57 -16.89
N ALA A 56 -2.21 -11.08 -17.79
CA ALA A 56 -1.87 -12.23 -18.61
C ALA A 56 -0.61 -11.95 -19.46
N GLY A 57 0.32 -12.92 -19.48
CA GLY A 57 1.58 -12.81 -20.24
C GLY A 57 2.71 -12.07 -19.52
N ILE A 58 2.48 -11.51 -18.32
CA ILE A 58 3.54 -10.95 -17.48
C ILE A 58 3.90 -11.97 -16.38
N PRO A 59 5.20 -12.29 -16.19
CA PRO A 59 5.62 -13.22 -15.14
C PRO A 59 5.12 -12.82 -13.76
N HIS A 60 4.63 -13.80 -13.01
CA HIS A 60 4.27 -13.68 -11.59
C HIS A 60 4.90 -14.83 -10.81
N GLY A 61 5.37 -14.56 -9.59
CA GLY A 61 5.91 -15.57 -8.69
C GLY A 61 4.81 -16.13 -7.79
N ALA A 62 4.86 -17.41 -7.44
CA ALA A 62 3.94 -17.98 -6.46
C ALA A 62 4.53 -17.81 -5.05
N LEU A 63 3.78 -17.20 -4.14
CA LEU A 63 4.00 -17.33 -2.70
C LEU A 63 2.97 -18.33 -2.17
N SER A 64 3.41 -19.31 -1.38
CA SER A 64 2.54 -20.37 -0.84
C SER A 64 1.38 -19.84 0.01
N SER A 65 1.48 -18.60 0.49
CA SER A 65 0.46 -17.88 1.25
C SER A 65 -0.51 -17.05 0.41
N MET A 66 -0.32 -16.94 -0.91
CA MET A 66 -1.17 -16.12 -1.78
C MET A 66 -1.94 -16.99 -2.78
N VAL A 67 -3.26 -16.72 -2.91
CA VAL A 67 -4.15 -17.40 -3.89
C VAL A 67 -3.77 -17.05 -5.33
N SER A 68 -3.11 -15.91 -5.52
CA SER A 68 -2.60 -15.39 -6.78
C SER A 68 -1.18 -14.90 -6.57
N GLY A 69 -0.30 -15.19 -7.52
CA GLY A 69 1.13 -14.89 -7.38
C GLY A 69 1.44 -13.42 -7.11
N LEU A 70 2.55 -13.17 -6.41
CA LEU A 70 3.18 -11.86 -6.29
C LEU A 70 3.68 -11.45 -7.68
N THR A 71 3.31 -10.27 -8.14
CA THR A 71 3.88 -9.70 -9.36
C THR A 71 4.75 -8.50 -9.01
N ASN A 72 5.70 -8.19 -9.88
CA ASN A 72 6.48 -6.97 -9.74
C ASN A 72 5.75 -5.73 -10.30
N LEU A 73 4.56 -5.89 -10.88
CA LEU A 73 3.84 -4.79 -11.53
C LEU A 73 3.57 -3.61 -10.60
N PRO A 74 3.08 -3.79 -9.35
CA PRO A 74 2.93 -2.67 -8.42
C PRO A 74 4.27 -1.95 -8.16
N ALA A 75 5.36 -2.70 -8.03
CA ALA A 75 6.69 -2.12 -7.82
C ALA A 75 7.21 -1.35 -9.04
N GLU A 76 6.69 -1.58 -10.24
CA GLU A 76 7.03 -0.83 -11.46
C GLU A 76 6.19 0.45 -11.63
N MET A 77 5.13 0.65 -10.85
CA MET A 77 4.28 1.83 -10.95
C MET A 77 4.86 3.03 -10.20
N LYS A 78 4.58 4.22 -10.72
CA LYS A 78 4.90 5.51 -10.10
C LYS A 78 3.64 6.19 -9.62
N LEU A 79 3.67 6.79 -8.43
CA LEU A 79 2.60 7.64 -7.95
C LEU A 79 2.60 8.96 -8.75
N GLU A 80 1.54 9.20 -9.51
CA GLU A 80 1.34 10.44 -10.25
C GLU A 80 0.61 11.49 -9.42
N SER A 81 -0.34 11.06 -8.59
CA SER A 81 -1.11 11.99 -7.77
C SER A 81 -1.54 11.39 -6.44
N MET A 82 -1.55 12.22 -5.42
CA MET A 82 -2.12 11.93 -4.11
C MET A 82 -3.01 13.11 -3.73
N LYS A 83 -4.32 12.87 -3.63
CA LYS A 83 -5.32 13.92 -3.45
C LYS A 83 -6.24 13.57 -2.30
N GLN A 84 -6.50 14.54 -1.45
CA GLN A 84 -7.61 14.47 -0.52
C GLN A 84 -8.89 14.79 -1.28
N VAL A 85 -9.78 13.81 -1.41
CA VAL A 85 -11.07 13.98 -2.10
C VAL A 85 -12.04 14.75 -1.22
N ASP A 86 -12.06 14.44 0.07
CA ASP A 86 -12.77 15.18 1.12
C ASP A 86 -12.16 14.88 2.51
N ALA A 87 -12.82 15.31 3.59
CA ALA A 87 -12.33 15.12 4.96
C ALA A 87 -12.08 13.64 5.37
N GLN A 88 -12.68 12.68 4.67
CA GLN A 88 -12.66 11.26 4.99
C GLN A 88 -12.08 10.40 3.88
N ARG A 89 -11.73 10.97 2.71
CA ARG A 89 -11.29 10.20 1.55
C ARG A 89 -9.97 10.68 0.98
N MET A 90 -9.07 9.72 0.76
CA MET A 90 -7.79 9.91 0.09
C MET A 90 -7.76 9.08 -1.19
N LEU A 91 -7.29 9.68 -2.28
CA LEU A 91 -7.10 9.02 -3.57
C LEU A 91 -5.63 9.06 -3.96
N PHE A 92 -5.07 7.89 -4.22
CA PHE A 92 -3.74 7.70 -4.79
C PHE A 92 -3.88 7.21 -6.23
N THR A 93 -3.16 7.82 -7.16
CA THR A 93 -3.14 7.40 -8.56
C THR A 93 -1.74 6.99 -8.93
N TYR A 94 -1.58 5.71 -9.23
CA TYR A 94 -0.34 5.12 -9.71
C TYR A 94 -0.42 4.89 -11.21
N PHE A 95 0.69 5.03 -11.93
CA PHE A 95 0.74 4.83 -13.37
C PHE A 95 1.93 3.96 -13.77
N HIS A 96 1.72 3.13 -14.79
CA HIS A 96 2.73 2.26 -15.36
C HIS A 96 3.05 2.70 -16.80
N ASP A 97 4.15 3.44 -16.97
CA ASP A 97 4.54 4.06 -18.24
C ASP A 97 4.53 3.10 -19.44
N LYS A 98 5.11 1.90 -19.32
CA LYS A 98 5.23 0.96 -20.46
C LYS A 98 3.90 0.32 -20.88
N LEU A 99 2.99 0.11 -19.92
CA LEU A 99 1.69 -0.53 -20.15
C LEU A 99 0.58 0.49 -20.37
N GLN A 100 0.86 1.77 -20.09
CA GLN A 100 -0.11 2.86 -20.11
C GLN A 100 -1.36 2.48 -19.28
N LEU A 101 -1.11 2.05 -18.04
CA LEU A 101 -2.13 1.57 -17.12
C LEU A 101 -2.12 2.42 -15.86
N SER A 102 -3.27 2.90 -15.41
CA SER A 102 -3.41 3.59 -14.13
C SER A 102 -4.10 2.71 -13.10
N VAL A 103 -3.70 2.84 -11.85
CA VAL A 103 -4.33 2.22 -10.69
C VAL A 103 -4.69 3.32 -9.69
N GLU A 104 -5.97 3.47 -9.44
CA GLU A 104 -6.53 4.37 -8.46
C GLU A 104 -6.81 3.59 -7.18
N VAL A 105 -6.21 4.00 -6.06
CA VAL A 105 -6.51 3.48 -4.73
C VAL A 105 -7.23 4.56 -3.95
N GLU A 106 -8.53 4.36 -3.73
CA GLU A 106 -9.33 5.23 -2.87
C GLU A 106 -9.45 4.60 -1.48
N MET A 107 -9.09 5.37 -0.46
CA MET A 107 -9.24 5.01 0.96
C MET A 107 -10.30 5.90 1.60
N HIS A 108 -11.34 5.29 2.17
CA HIS A 108 -12.38 5.94 2.95
C HIS A 108 -12.25 5.58 4.43
N PHE A 109 -11.92 6.58 5.23
CA PHE A 109 -11.78 6.50 6.69
C PHE A 109 -13.17 6.69 7.33
N ILE A 110 -13.72 5.63 7.94
CA ILE A 110 -15.10 5.62 8.45
C ILE A 110 -15.13 6.29 9.82
N PRO A 111 -15.83 7.43 10.01
CA PRO A 111 -15.89 8.11 11.29
C PRO A 111 -16.41 7.20 12.42
N ASP A 112 -15.89 7.44 13.63
CA ASP A 112 -16.32 6.77 14.85
C ASP A 112 -16.09 5.24 14.85
N ALA A 113 -15.33 4.72 13.88
CA ALA A 113 -14.97 3.32 13.76
C ALA A 113 -13.51 3.18 13.33
N ALA A 114 -12.79 2.21 13.92
CA ALA A 114 -11.45 1.85 13.45
C ALA A 114 -11.53 1.02 12.16
N VAL A 115 -12.08 1.62 11.09
CA VAL A 115 -12.34 0.97 9.80
C VAL A 115 -11.89 1.88 8.65
N ILE A 116 -11.08 1.33 7.75
CA ILE A 116 -10.74 1.95 6.46
C ILE A 116 -11.29 1.06 5.35
N ARG A 117 -12.14 1.63 4.50
CA ARG A 117 -12.62 0.96 3.29
C ARG A 117 -11.72 1.35 2.13
N GLN A 118 -11.10 0.36 1.48
CA GLN A 118 -10.30 0.58 0.29
C GLN A 118 -11.01 0.07 -0.97
N SER A 119 -10.96 0.88 -2.04
CA SER A 119 -11.36 0.48 -3.39
C SER A 119 -10.17 0.64 -4.32
N THR A 120 -9.97 -0.31 -5.23
CA THR A 120 -8.91 -0.26 -6.24
C THR A 120 -9.52 -0.33 -7.64
N THR A 121 -9.28 0.69 -8.45
CA THR A 121 -9.77 0.80 -9.82
C THR A 121 -8.60 0.79 -10.79
N VAL A 122 -8.68 0.00 -11.85
CA VAL A 122 -7.65 -0.09 -12.88
C VAL A 122 -8.20 0.46 -14.20
N ARG A 123 -7.45 1.31 -14.88
CA ARG A 123 -7.80 1.85 -16.20
C ARG A 123 -6.68 1.57 -17.20
N ASN A 124 -7.05 1.03 -18.36
CA ASN A 124 -6.14 0.85 -19.49
C ASN A 124 -6.25 2.07 -20.41
N HIS A 125 -5.16 2.83 -20.54
CA HIS A 125 -5.04 3.99 -21.42
C HIS A 125 -4.32 3.65 -22.72
N SER A 126 -3.92 2.39 -22.91
CA SER A 126 -3.29 1.93 -24.14
C SER A 126 -4.32 1.52 -25.19
N ASN A 127 -3.87 1.38 -26.43
CA ASN A 127 -4.64 0.77 -27.52
C ASN A 127 -4.50 -0.77 -27.55
N ARG A 128 -3.83 -1.39 -26.57
CA ARG A 128 -3.61 -2.84 -26.50
C ARG A 128 -4.60 -3.46 -25.55
N LEU A 129 -5.07 -4.67 -25.87
CA LEU A 129 -5.87 -5.45 -24.94
C LEU A 129 -5.01 -5.86 -23.74
N ILE A 130 -5.49 -5.57 -22.53
CA ILE A 130 -4.89 -6.00 -21.28
C ILE A 130 -5.92 -6.87 -20.56
N VAL A 131 -5.52 -8.10 -20.22
CA VAL A 131 -6.35 -9.04 -19.46
C VAL A 131 -5.80 -9.09 -18.03
N LEU A 132 -6.58 -8.58 -17.08
CA LEU A 132 -6.26 -8.71 -15.66
C LEU A 132 -6.51 -10.15 -15.22
N THR A 133 -5.50 -10.81 -14.67
CA THR A 133 -5.63 -12.14 -14.07
C THR A 133 -5.78 -12.07 -12.56
N HIS A 134 -5.42 -10.93 -11.95
CA HIS A 134 -5.66 -10.64 -10.54
C HIS A 134 -5.74 -9.13 -10.30
N LEU A 135 -6.61 -8.73 -9.39
CA LEU A 135 -6.64 -7.39 -8.82
C LEU A 135 -7.06 -7.52 -7.35
N SER A 136 -6.18 -7.12 -6.42
CA SER A 136 -6.53 -7.08 -5.01
C SER A 136 -7.38 -5.84 -4.70
N SER A 137 -8.37 -5.98 -3.83
CA SER A 137 -9.05 -4.82 -3.23
C SER A 137 -8.16 -4.11 -2.19
N THR A 138 -7.24 -4.84 -1.57
CA THR A 138 -6.23 -4.31 -0.65
C THR A 138 -5.00 -5.20 -0.56
N SER A 139 -3.84 -4.59 -0.38
CA SER A 139 -2.59 -5.24 0.00
C SER A 139 -1.99 -4.40 1.11
N ILE A 140 -1.82 -4.99 2.29
CA ILE A 140 -1.41 -4.24 3.47
C ILE A 140 0.03 -4.60 3.81
N GLN A 141 0.85 -3.56 4.01
CA GLN A 141 2.23 -3.71 4.49
C GLN A 141 2.32 -3.45 5.99
N GLY A 142 3.28 -4.11 6.64
CA GLY A 142 3.62 -3.83 8.02
C GLY A 142 2.63 -4.33 9.07
N ILE A 143 1.71 -5.25 8.74
CA ILE A 143 0.88 -5.92 9.76
C ILE A 143 1.76 -6.86 10.59
N ALA A 144 1.54 -6.88 11.92
CA ALA A 144 2.21 -7.76 12.87
C ALA A 144 3.74 -7.64 12.91
N THR A 145 4.29 -6.47 12.53
CA THR A 145 5.72 -6.18 12.62
C THR A 145 6.25 -6.26 14.06
N ASP A 146 5.38 -6.08 15.06
CA ASP A 146 5.72 -6.23 16.48
C ASP A 146 6.07 -7.67 16.89
N GLY A 147 5.63 -8.68 16.12
CA GLY A 147 6.06 -10.08 16.26
C GLY A 147 7.28 -10.43 15.39
N CYS A 148 7.62 -9.57 14.42
CA CYS A 148 8.69 -9.77 13.45
C CYS A 148 9.97 -9.00 13.82
N ARG A 149 10.30 -8.92 15.12
CA ARG A 149 11.62 -8.44 15.57
C ARG A 149 12.74 -9.21 14.84
N PRO A 150 13.94 -8.65 14.62
CA PRO A 150 15.06 -9.37 14.03
C PRO A 150 15.31 -10.71 14.74
N TRP A 151 15.78 -11.74 14.03
CA TRP A 151 15.96 -13.09 14.63
C TRP A 151 16.87 -13.08 15.87
N TYR A 152 17.78 -12.11 15.96
CA TYR A 152 18.70 -11.90 17.07
C TYR A 152 18.14 -11.01 18.20
N ASP A 153 16.91 -10.50 18.08
CA ASP A 153 16.34 -9.63 19.10
C ASP A 153 15.90 -10.43 20.33
N LYS A 154 16.52 -10.12 21.47
CA LYS A 154 16.29 -10.79 22.77
C LYS A 154 14.84 -10.73 23.27
N ASN A 155 14.02 -9.82 22.74
CA ASN A 155 12.63 -9.67 23.13
C ASN A 155 11.67 -10.39 22.17
N LYS A 156 12.15 -11.08 21.13
CA LYS A 156 11.32 -11.68 20.07
C LYS A 156 10.37 -12.79 20.55
N ILE A 157 10.78 -13.58 21.53
CA ILE A 157 9.92 -14.61 22.15
C ILE A 157 9.74 -14.23 23.62
N ARG A 158 8.57 -13.71 23.97
CA ARG A 158 8.11 -13.68 25.36
C ARG A 158 7.26 -14.93 25.57
N VAL A 159 7.77 -15.86 26.38
CA VAL A 159 6.94 -16.94 26.97
C VAL A 159 6.13 -16.34 28.10
#